data_AF-A0A354CNL3-F1
#
_entry.id   AF-A0A354CNL3-F1
#
_cell.length_a   1.000
_cell.length_b   1.000
_cell.length_c   1.000
_cell.angle_alpha   90.00
_cell.angle_beta   90.00
_cell.angle_gamma   90.00
#
_symmetry.space_group_name_H-M   'P 1'
#
loop_
_entity.id
_entity.type
_entity.pdbx_description
1 polymer ?
#
loop_
_entity_poly.entity_id
_entity_poly.type
_entity_poly.pdbx_seq_one_letter_code
_entity_poly.pdbx_strand_id
1 'polypeptide(L)' 'MNTLVIVLIAAVVLFAAYVFYGRWLANKWGIDPKAQTPAVKYNDGKDYVPTKGWTVFSHQFSSIAGAGPVTGA' A
#
# COMPACT_ATOMS: atom_id res chain seq x y z
N MET A 1 -19.64 -24.73 15.79
CA MET A 1 -18.44 -23.87 15.69
C MET A 1 -18.90 -22.43 15.65
N ASN A 2 -18.47 -21.59 16.59
CA ASN A 2 -18.92 -20.19 16.67
C ASN A 2 -18.27 -19.36 15.57
N THR A 3 -19.05 -18.56 14.83
CA THR A 3 -18.58 -17.64 13.79
C THR A 3 -17.43 -16.75 14.27
N LEU A 4 -17.48 -16.30 15.53
CA LEU A 4 -16.43 -15.46 16.13
C LEU A 4 -15.06 -16.16 16.13
N VAL A 5 -15.04 -17.47 16.40
CA VAL A 5 -13.79 -18.27 16.39
C VAL A 5 -13.20 -18.36 14.98
N ILE A 6 -14.04 -18.50 13.95
CA ILE A 6 -13.59 -18.55 12.55
C ILE A 6 -12.98 -17.20 12.15
N VAL A 7 -13.62 -16.08 12.51
CA VAL A 7 -13.12 -14.73 12.22
C VAL A 7 -11.78 -14.48 12.90
N LEU A 8 -11.62 -14.89 14.16
CA LEU A 8 -10.35 -14.75 14.88
C LEU A 8 -9.23 -15.57 14.24
N ILE A 9 -9.50 -16.82 13.86
CA ILE A 9 -8.51 -17.65 13.16
C ILE A 9 -8.11 -17.01 11.83
N ALA A 10 -9.09 -16.53 11.04
CA ALA A 10 -8.81 -15.86 9.79
C ALA A 10 -7.95 -14.60 9.98
N ALA A 11 -8.26 -13.77 10.98
CA ALA A 11 -7.48 -12.58 11.30
C ALA A 11 -6.03 -12.92 11.65
N VAL A 12 -5.81 -13.96 12.47
CA VAL A 12 -4.46 -14.42 12.83
C VAL A 12 -3.71 -14.93 11.60
N VAL A 13 -4.34 -15.73 10.75
CA VAL A 13 -3.72 -16.26 9.52
C VAL A 13 -3.34 -15.13 8.56
N LEU A 14 -4.24 -14.16 8.35
CA LEU A 14 -3.98 -13.01 7.48
C LEU A 14 -2.86 -12.12 8.04
N PHE A 15 -2.83 -11.90 9.36
CA PHE A 15 -1.78 -11.16 10.01
C PHE A 15 -0.42 -11.85 9.88
N ALA A 16 -0.38 -13.17 10.11
CA ALA A 16 0.83 -13.96 9.92
C ALA A 16 1.32 -13.90 8.47
N ALA A 17 0.42 -14.10 7.50
CA ALA A 17 0.73 -14.00 6.08
C ALA A 17 1.31 -12.62 5.74
N TYR A 18 0.70 -11.53 6.24
CA TYR A 18 1.20 -10.17 6.03
C TYR A 18 2.64 -9.99 6.52
N VAL A 19 2.95 -10.43 7.74
CA VAL A 19 4.28 -10.27 8.33
C VAL A 19 5.33 -11.13 7.63
N PHE A 20 5.06 -12.42 7.46
CA PHE A 20 6.04 -13.36 6.91
C PHE A 20 6.25 -13.14 5.41
N TYR A 21 5.16 -13.08 4.64
CA TYR A 21 5.24 -12.91 3.19
C TYR A 21 5.68 -11.50 2.82
N GLY A 22 5.16 -10.47 3.51
CA GLY A 22 5.55 -9.08 3.28
C GLY A 22 7.05 -8.85 3.51
N ARG A 23 7.60 -9.42 4.59
CA ARG A 23 9.05 -9.32 4.87
C ARG A 23 9.89 -10.10 3.87
N TRP A 24 9.46 -11.31 3.48
CA TRP A 24 10.15 -12.08 2.44
C TRP A 24 10.17 -11.32 1.11
N LEU A 25 9.05 -10.73 0.71
CA LEU A 25 8.92 -9.97 -0.53
C LEU A 25 9.80 -8.71 -0.52
N ALA A 26 9.80 -7.96 0.57
CA ALA A 26 10.64 -6.78 0.73
C ALA A 26 12.14 -7.12 0.59
N ASN A 27 12.58 -8.23 1.20
CA ASN A 27 13.94 -8.72 1.06
C ASN A 27 14.23 -9.19 -0.38
N LYS A 28 13.30 -9.90 -1.02
CA LYS A 28 13.46 -10.44 -2.37
C LYS A 28 13.59 -9.34 -3.42
N TRP A 29 12.88 -8.23 -3.25
CA TRP A 29 12.91 -7.08 -4.15
C TRP A 29 13.95 -6.02 -3.76
N GLY A 30 14.69 -6.22 -2.66
CA GLY A 30 15.75 -5.31 -2.25
C GLY A 30 15.24 -3.92 -1.86
N ILE A 31 14.06 -3.86 -1.21
CA ILE A 31 13.50 -2.58 -0.75
C ILE A 31 14.43 -1.99 0.32
N ASP A 32 15.03 -0.84 0.01
CA ASP A 32 15.85 -0.07 0.96
C ASP A 32 14.96 0.95 1.71
N PRO A 33 14.77 0.81 3.04
CA PRO A 33 13.99 1.75 3.83
C PRO A 33 14.57 3.16 3.90
N LYS A 34 15.86 3.33 3.56
CA LYS A 34 16.56 4.62 3.58
C LYS A 34 16.63 5.27 2.20
N ALA A 35 16.11 4.62 1.16
CA ALA A 35 16.09 5.18 -0.18
C ALA A 35 15.28 6.48 -0.21
N GLN A 36 15.90 7.56 -0.70
CA GLN A 36 15.19 8.80 -0.95
C GLN A 36 14.22 8.61 -2.11
N THR A 37 13.00 9.10 -1.94
CA THR A 37 12.01 9.04 -3.03
C THR A 37 12.46 9.92 -4.20
N PRO A 38 12.12 9.55 -5.44
CA PRO A 38 12.42 10.37 -6.62
C PRO A 38 11.91 11.81 -6.50
N ALA A 39 10.77 12.01 -5.82
CA ALA A 39 10.19 13.31 -5.53
C ALA A 39 11.17 14.26 -4.80
N VAL A 40 12.03 13.72 -3.93
CA VAL A 40 13.05 14.51 -3.20
C VAL A 40 14.36 14.56 -3.99
N LYS A 41 14.79 13.43 -4.56
CA LYS A 41 16.09 13.30 -5.24
C LYS A 41 16.18 14.08 -6.56
N TYR A 42 15.09 14.12 -7.33
CA TYR A 42 15.02 14.73 -8.65
C TYR A 42 14.07 15.93 -8.70
N ASN A 43 13.88 16.61 -7.57
CA ASN A 43 12.90 17.68 -7.39
C ASN A 43 13.07 18.80 -8.43
N ASP A 44 12.26 18.76 -9.49
CA ASP A 44 12.31 19.65 -10.65
C ASP A 44 11.18 20.70 -10.63
N GLY A 45 10.30 20.65 -9.61
CA GLY A 45 9.15 21.54 -9.49
C GLY A 45 8.00 21.23 -10.45
N LYS A 46 8.07 20.15 -11.23
CA LYS A 46 7.07 19.77 -12.21
C LYS A 46 6.71 18.28 -12.16
N ASP A 47 7.63 17.40 -12.55
CA ASP A 47 7.39 15.95 -12.62
C ASP A 47 7.73 15.27 -11.27
N TYR A 48 8.70 15.81 -10.54
CA TYR A 48 9.10 15.36 -9.21
C TYR A 48 8.95 16.50 -8.21
N VAL A 49 7.91 16.41 -7.35
CA VAL A 49 7.66 17.43 -6.33
C VAL A 49 7.39 16.75 -4.97
N PRO A 50 8.16 17.09 -3.92
CA PRO A 50 7.91 16.59 -2.56
C PRO A 50 6.50 16.95 -2.11
N THR A 51 5.67 15.92 -1.93
CA THR A 51 4.27 16.07 -1.55
C THR A 51 3.97 15.25 -0.30
N LYS A 52 3.05 15.72 0.55
CA LYS A 52 2.63 14.99 1.74
C LYS A 52 2.01 13.65 1.33
N GLY A 53 2.39 12.57 2.02
CA GLY A 53 1.94 11.21 1.69
C GLY A 53 0.43 11.04 1.66
N TRP A 54 -0.31 11.73 2.53
CA TRP A 54 -1.78 11.69 2.56
C TRP A 54 -2.42 12.29 1.29
N THR A 55 -1.84 13.36 0.76
CA THR A 55 -2.32 13.99 -0.48
C THR A 55 -2.11 13.05 -1.65
N VAL A 56 -0.91 12.46 -1.78
CA VAL A 56 -0.60 11.47 -2.82
C VAL A 56 -1.51 10.25 -2.72
N PHE A 57 -1.71 9.74 -1.49
CA PHE A 57 -2.62 8.62 -1.23
C PHE A 57 -4.05 8.95 -1.67
N SER A 58 -4.57 10.12 -1.29
CA SER A 58 -5.93 10.54 -1.65
C SER A 58 -6.13 10.64 -3.16
N HIS A 59 -5.13 11.15 -3.90
CA HIS A 59 -5.17 11.17 -5.37
C HIS A 59 -5.24 9.75 -5.95
N GLN A 60 -4.34 8.85 -5.52
CA GLN A 60 -4.31 7.47 -6.00
C GLN A 60 -5.60 6.71 -5.64
N PHE A 61 -6.06 6.85 -4.39
CA PHE A 61 -7.28 6.25 -3.91
C PHE A 61 -8.49 6.75 -4.71
N SER A 62 -8.59 8.06 -4.94
CA SER A 62 -9.66 8.64 -5.77
C SER A 62 -9.63 8.10 -7.20
N SER A 63 -8.45 7.88 -7.79
CA SER A 63 -8.33 7.29 -9.13
C SER A 63 -8.80 5.83 -9.16
N ILE A 64 -8.48 5.03 -8.13
CA ILE A 64 -8.92 3.64 -8.03
C ILE A 64 -10.42 3.56 -7.74
N ALA A 65 -10.89 4.28 -6.72
CA ALA A 65 -12.30 4.30 -6.32
C ALA A 65 -13.20 4.90 -7.41
N GLY A 66 -12.70 5.91 -8.13
CA GLY A 66 -13.39 6.53 -9.27
C GLY A 66 -13.58 5.61 -10.47
N ALA A 67 -12.80 4.53 -10.61
CA ALA A 67 -13.00 3.50 -11.63
C ALA A 67 -14.11 2.49 -11.26
N GLY A 68 -14.52 2.43 -9.98
CA GLY A 68 -15.58 1.53 -9.50
C GLY A 68 -16.94 1.75 -10.16
N PRO A 69 -17.46 2.99 -10.28
CA PRO A 69 -18.73 3.26 -10.96
C PRO A 69 -18.77 2.89 -12.45
N VAL A 70 -17.61 2.76 -13.11
CA VAL A 70 -17.53 2.49 -14.55
C VAL A 70 -17.62 0.98 -14.85
N THR A 71 -17.40 0.11 -13.86
CA THR A 71 -17.41 -1.36 -14.02
C THR A 71 -18.52 -2.08 -13.27
N GLY A 72 -19.39 -1.39 -12.53
CA GLY A 72 -20.42 -2.07 -11.74
C GLY A 72 -21.52 -1.19 -11.14
N ALA A 73 -22.30 -0.54 -12.00
CA ALA A 73 -23.73 -0.30 -11.76
C ALA A 73 -24.53 -1.01 -12.86
#